data_AF-A0A535PCH2-F1
#
_entry.id   AF-A0A535PCH2-F1
#
_cell.length_a   1.000
_cell.length_b   1.000
_cell.length_c   1.000
_cell.angle_alpha   90.00
_cell.angle_beta   90.00
_cell.angle_gamma   90.00
#
_symmetry.space_group_name_H-M   'P 1'
#
loop_
_entity.id
_entity.type
_entity.pdbx_description
1 polymer ?
#
loop_
_entity_poly.entity_id
_entity_poly.type
_entity_poly.pdbx_seq_one_letter_code
_entity_poly.pdbx_strand_id
1 'polypeptide(L)'
;MPAGNGANREAAGVGETGAAGVGETGAAGVGETGASGEPWDAVVVGAGHNGLVCAAYLARAGWEIAPGFRAPALAHTVGRLRPSVVRELRLRDHGLSLVAPEIRAFVPGDDGSAIRLWADAERTAEELRERSVHDAERYVAFDRLTRALGRFMGELATTVPPDIAAPSLGDALAGLRLGRSFRGLGRGDARTLLRVLPMAVADFVAEAFTDDGLRGAIATRGVLLTAMGPWSAGTAGVLLADGAGNDGGAAGQSVHVRGGPAALADALGAALRASGGTIRTDADVASVLERDGRASPRSIRSAC
;
A
#
# COMPACT_ATOMS: atom_id res chain seq x y z
N MET A 1 -35.95 27.68 50.68
CA MET A 1 -36.84 28.13 49.59
C MET A 1 -35.98 28.41 48.37
N PRO A 2 -36.36 27.98 47.15
CA PRO A 2 -36.44 26.59 46.67
C PRO A 2 -35.21 26.25 45.77
N ALA A 3 -34.76 25.02 45.53
CA ALA A 3 -35.39 23.76 45.08
C ALA A 3 -35.62 23.66 43.55
N GLY A 4 -35.15 22.56 42.94
CA GLY A 4 -35.37 22.21 41.52
C GLY A 4 -34.14 21.59 40.81
N ASN A 5 -34.29 20.55 39.98
CA ASN A 5 -34.58 19.14 40.30
C ASN A 5 -34.37 18.27 39.03
N GLY A 6 -33.93 17.02 39.19
CA GLY A 6 -34.01 15.98 38.14
C GLY A 6 -32.88 15.96 37.10
N ALA A 7 -32.49 14.80 36.54
CA ALA A 7 -32.83 13.44 36.95
C ALA A 7 -31.72 12.46 36.48
N ASN A 8 -31.44 11.46 37.30
CA ASN A 8 -30.58 10.32 36.97
C ASN A 8 -31.47 9.06 36.90
N ARG A 9 -31.24 8.15 35.95
CA ARG A 9 -31.91 6.84 35.91
C ARG A 9 -30.96 5.73 35.44
N GLU A 10 -31.00 4.64 36.20
CA GLU A 10 -30.18 3.43 36.05
C GLU A 10 -30.83 2.40 35.10
N ALA A 11 -30.19 1.21 35.06
CA ALA A 11 -30.72 -0.10 34.73
C ALA A 11 -30.78 -0.50 33.24
N ALA A 12 -30.58 -1.76 32.86
CA ALA A 12 -29.96 -2.91 33.53
C ALA A 12 -29.66 -4.01 32.48
N GLY A 13 -29.02 -5.11 32.89
CA GLY A 13 -28.45 -6.16 32.05
C GLY A 13 -29.34 -6.80 30.98
N VAL A 14 -28.65 -7.33 29.96
CA VAL A 14 -29.23 -8.16 28.89
C VAL A 14 -28.99 -9.62 29.23
N GLY A 15 -30.08 -10.39 29.36
CA GLY A 15 -30.06 -11.85 29.54
C GLY A 15 -30.34 -12.58 28.24
N GLU A 16 -29.93 -13.85 28.19
CA GLU A 16 -30.18 -14.77 27.08
C GLU A 16 -31.67 -15.13 26.96
N THR A 17 -32.17 -15.25 25.73
CA THR A 17 -33.27 -16.17 25.38
C THR A 17 -33.03 -16.80 24.02
N GLY A 18 -33.21 -18.13 23.95
CA GLY A 18 -33.25 -18.87 22.68
C GLY A 18 -34.68 -19.09 22.20
N ALA A 19 -34.84 -19.37 20.91
CA ALA A 19 -36.08 -19.86 20.31
C ALA A 19 -35.75 -20.85 19.17
N ALA A 20 -36.64 -21.81 18.92
CA ALA A 20 -36.32 -23.05 18.22
C ALA A 20 -36.87 -23.14 16.78
N GLY A 21 -36.13 -23.90 15.95
CA GLY A 21 -36.65 -25.00 15.13
C GLY A 21 -37.83 -24.79 14.17
N VAL A 22 -37.52 -24.67 12.88
CA VAL A 22 -38.31 -25.12 11.71
C VAL A 22 -37.25 -25.54 10.66
N GLY A 23 -37.32 -26.62 9.89
CA GLY A 23 -38.29 -27.70 9.73
C GLY A 23 -38.10 -28.28 8.32
N GLU A 24 -37.63 -29.53 8.19
CA GLU A 24 -37.31 -30.11 6.87
C GLU A 24 -38.56 -30.35 6.02
N THR A 25 -38.56 -29.88 4.77
CA THR A 25 -39.31 -30.50 3.68
C THR A 25 -38.45 -30.52 2.42
N GLY A 26 -38.31 -31.71 1.81
CA GLY A 26 -37.54 -31.87 0.58
C GLY A 26 -38.35 -31.50 -0.66
N ALA A 27 -37.68 -30.93 -1.65
CA ALA A 27 -38.14 -30.86 -3.03
C ALA A 27 -36.97 -31.25 -3.95
N ALA A 28 -37.23 -32.14 -4.91
CA ALA A 28 -36.19 -32.78 -5.70
C ALA A 28 -35.79 -31.94 -6.93
N GLY A 29 -34.50 -32.03 -7.30
CA GLY A 29 -34.05 -32.00 -8.69
C GLY A 29 -34.20 -30.70 -9.48
N VAL A 30 -33.16 -29.86 -9.43
CA VAL A 30 -32.70 -29.13 -10.62
C VAL A 30 -31.22 -29.45 -10.80
N GLY A 31 -30.82 -29.90 -11.99
CA GLY A 31 -29.53 -30.54 -12.22
C GLY A 31 -28.34 -29.60 -12.14
N GLU A 32 -27.25 -30.08 -11.52
CA GLU A 32 -25.92 -29.48 -11.62
C GLU A 32 -25.40 -29.59 -13.06
N THR A 33 -25.60 -28.55 -13.89
CA THR A 33 -24.90 -28.40 -15.17
C THR A 33 -24.24 -27.03 -15.26
N GLY A 34 -23.15 -26.87 -14.50
CA GLY A 34 -22.37 -25.64 -14.41
C GLY A 34 -20.90 -25.80 -13.99
N ALA A 35 -20.36 -27.02 -13.96
CA ALA A 35 -18.97 -27.30 -13.59
C ALA A 35 -18.12 -27.63 -14.83
N SER A 36 -17.60 -26.61 -15.51
CA SER A 36 -16.43 -26.76 -16.37
C SER A 36 -15.23 -27.10 -15.47
N GLY A 37 -15.00 -28.40 -15.26
CA GLY A 37 -14.13 -28.95 -14.21
C GLY A 37 -12.62 -28.82 -14.44
N GLU A 38 -12.16 -27.73 -15.05
CA GLU A 38 -10.73 -27.45 -15.21
C GLU A 38 -10.11 -27.06 -13.85
N PRO A 39 -8.96 -27.66 -13.47
CA PRO A 39 -8.24 -27.25 -12.28
C PRO A 39 -7.59 -25.89 -12.51
N TRP A 40 -7.75 -24.97 -11.56
CA TRP A 40 -6.95 -23.74 -11.48
C TRP A 40 -5.63 -24.07 -10.75
N ASP A 41 -4.49 -23.41 -11.03
CA ASP A 41 -3.28 -23.54 -10.17
C ASP A 41 -3.28 -22.52 -9.02
N ALA A 42 -3.84 -21.33 -9.26
CA ALA A 42 -3.83 -20.22 -8.31
C ALA A 42 -5.11 -19.40 -8.41
N VAL A 43 -5.57 -18.86 -7.26
CA VAL A 43 -6.66 -17.89 -7.21
C VAL A 43 -6.27 -16.75 -6.27
N VAL A 44 -6.51 -15.52 -6.70
CA VAL A 44 -6.23 -14.31 -5.91
C VAL A 44 -7.55 -13.64 -5.53
N VAL A 45 -7.75 -13.39 -4.23
CA VAL A 45 -8.99 -12.81 -3.70
C VAL A 45 -8.70 -11.42 -3.14
N GLY A 46 -9.39 -10.40 -3.64
CA GLY A 46 -9.33 -9.03 -3.10
C GLY A 46 -8.00 -8.30 -3.36
N ALA A 47 -7.47 -7.63 -2.32
CA ALA A 47 -6.23 -6.82 -2.33
C ALA A 47 -6.14 -5.70 -3.39
N GLY A 48 -7.21 -5.38 -4.11
CA GLY A 48 -7.28 -4.27 -5.06
C GLY A 48 -6.22 -4.34 -6.16
N HIS A 49 -5.53 -3.23 -6.43
CA HIS A 49 -4.47 -3.20 -7.44
C HIS A 49 -3.29 -4.12 -7.10
N ASN A 50 -2.99 -4.36 -5.81
CA ASN A 50 -1.93 -5.30 -5.41
C ASN A 50 -2.35 -6.75 -5.70
N GLY A 51 -3.62 -7.08 -5.48
CA GLY A 51 -4.22 -8.34 -5.90
C GLY A 51 -4.13 -8.54 -7.41
N LEU A 52 -4.50 -7.52 -8.21
CA LEU A 52 -4.38 -7.56 -9.67
C LEU A 52 -2.93 -7.65 -10.17
N VAL A 53 -1.95 -7.01 -9.51
CA VAL A 53 -0.52 -7.16 -9.83
C VAL A 53 -0.05 -8.57 -9.51
N CYS A 54 -0.40 -9.12 -8.35
CA CYS A 54 -0.09 -10.50 -7.97
C CYS A 54 -0.69 -11.49 -8.97
N ALA A 55 -1.98 -11.34 -9.27
CA ALA A 55 -2.68 -12.11 -10.27
C ALA A 55 -2.01 -11.97 -11.65
N ALA A 56 -1.58 -10.78 -12.08
CA ALA A 56 -0.90 -10.58 -13.37
C ALA A 56 0.46 -11.30 -13.44
N TYR A 57 1.21 -11.36 -12.34
CA TYR A 57 2.44 -12.15 -12.28
C TYR A 57 2.18 -13.66 -12.27
N LEU A 58 1.13 -14.12 -11.57
CA LEU A 58 0.69 -15.52 -11.58
C LEU A 58 0.04 -15.91 -12.92
N ALA A 59 -0.60 -14.98 -13.62
CA ALA A 59 -1.16 -15.13 -14.96
C ALA A 59 -0.06 -15.17 -16.03
N ARG A 60 1.03 -14.42 -15.85
CA ARG A 60 2.28 -14.62 -16.61
C ARG A 60 2.94 -15.98 -16.31
N ALA A 61 2.38 -16.74 -15.35
CA ALA A 61 2.61 -18.17 -15.14
C ALA A 61 1.36 -19.07 -15.46
N GLY A 62 0.19 -18.53 -15.88
CA GLY A 62 -0.80 -19.19 -16.78
C GLY A 62 -2.35 -19.26 -16.52
N TRP A 63 -3.13 -18.27 -15.98
CA TRP A 63 -4.51 -18.52 -15.39
C TRP A 63 -5.67 -17.40 -15.45
N GLU A 64 -6.94 -17.68 -15.93
CA GLU A 64 -8.09 -16.87 -16.63
C GLU A 64 -9.48 -16.23 -15.98
N ILE A 65 -10.48 -15.61 -16.79
CA ILE A 65 -11.91 -14.92 -16.67
C ILE A 65 -12.31 -13.34 -17.09
N ALA A 66 -13.59 -12.83 -17.15
CA ALA A 66 -14.13 -11.60 -17.91
C ALA A 66 -14.10 -10.06 -17.38
N PRO A 67 -14.73 -9.00 -18.03
CA PRO A 67 -14.55 -7.49 -17.77
C PRO A 67 -15.76 -6.43 -17.78
N GLY A 68 -15.57 -5.13 -17.34
CA GLY A 68 -16.25 -3.86 -17.87
C GLY A 68 -16.76 -2.65 -16.98
N PHE A 69 -16.12 -1.44 -16.98
CA PHE A 69 -16.46 -0.09 -16.36
C PHE A 69 -16.35 0.16 -14.82
N ARG A 70 -15.60 1.19 -14.34
CA ARG A 70 -15.63 1.74 -12.93
C ARG A 70 -15.19 3.21 -12.73
N ALA A 71 -15.56 3.81 -11.59
CA ALA A 71 -15.00 5.05 -11.01
C ALA A 71 -14.29 4.76 -9.65
N PRO A 72 -13.30 5.56 -9.19
CA PRO A 72 -12.43 5.16 -8.07
C PRO A 72 -12.84 5.75 -6.72
N ALA A 73 -13.19 4.89 -5.76
CA ALA A 73 -13.62 5.29 -4.41
C ALA A 73 -12.51 5.26 -3.32
N LEU A 74 -11.36 4.63 -3.59
CA LEU A 74 -10.38 4.23 -2.55
C LEU A 74 -8.94 4.72 -2.76
N ALA A 75 -8.56 5.10 -3.99
CA ALA A 75 -7.21 5.53 -4.32
C ALA A 75 -7.27 6.87 -5.07
N HIS A 76 -6.39 7.80 -4.72
CA HIS A 76 -6.28 9.12 -5.35
C HIS A 76 -4.99 9.26 -6.17
N THR A 77 -3.93 8.54 -5.80
CA THR A 77 -2.68 8.40 -6.57
C THR A 77 -2.34 6.93 -6.82
N VAL A 78 -1.39 6.72 -7.73
CA VAL A 78 -0.71 5.45 -7.99
C VAL A 78 0.80 5.56 -7.75
N GLY A 79 1.24 6.56 -6.97
CA GLY A 79 2.66 6.89 -6.74
C GLY A 79 3.50 5.78 -6.10
N ARG A 80 2.85 4.75 -5.53
CA ARG A 80 3.50 3.55 -4.99
C ARG A 80 3.65 2.40 -6.00
N LEU A 81 3.01 2.48 -7.18
CA LEU A 81 3.14 1.47 -8.25
C LEU A 81 4.56 1.50 -8.83
N ARG A 82 5.36 0.46 -8.52
CA ARG A 82 6.76 0.40 -8.90
C ARG A 82 6.96 0.48 -10.43
N PRO A 83 7.90 1.30 -10.93
CA PRO A 83 8.25 1.35 -12.37
C PRO A 83 8.70 0.00 -12.96
N SER A 84 9.17 -0.94 -12.13
CA SER A 84 9.50 -2.29 -12.58
C SER A 84 8.25 -3.06 -13.03
N VAL A 85 7.16 -3.01 -12.25
CA VAL A 85 5.86 -3.63 -12.57
C VAL A 85 5.29 -3.04 -13.86
N VAL A 86 5.32 -1.70 -13.99
CA VAL A 86 4.87 -0.99 -15.21
C VAL A 86 5.61 -1.48 -16.46
N ARG A 87 6.91 -1.76 -16.34
CA ARG A 87 7.75 -2.22 -17.45
C ARG A 87 7.56 -3.72 -17.74
N GLU A 88 7.56 -4.55 -16.69
CA GLU A 88 7.51 -6.02 -16.78
C GLU A 88 6.15 -6.57 -17.22
N LEU A 89 5.07 -5.88 -16.86
CA LEU A 89 3.72 -6.16 -17.34
C LEU A 89 3.35 -5.29 -18.57
N ARG A 90 4.32 -4.54 -19.12
CA ARG A 90 4.16 -3.67 -20.30
C ARG A 90 2.92 -2.76 -20.24
N LEU A 91 2.58 -2.24 -19.07
CA LEU A 91 1.27 -1.61 -18.82
C LEU A 91 0.96 -0.42 -19.75
N ARG A 92 1.98 0.25 -20.28
CA ARG A 92 1.82 1.33 -21.29
C ARG A 92 1.20 0.83 -22.60
N ASP A 93 1.57 -0.38 -23.03
CA ASP A 93 1.02 -1.05 -24.21
C ASP A 93 -0.45 -1.46 -23.96
N HIS A 94 -0.81 -1.62 -22.69
CA HIS A 94 -2.17 -1.84 -22.19
C HIS A 94 -2.90 -0.53 -21.78
N GLY A 95 -2.44 0.62 -22.29
CA GLY A 95 -3.13 1.91 -22.14
C GLY A 95 -2.77 2.73 -20.89
N LEU A 96 -1.85 2.27 -20.02
CA LEU A 96 -1.45 3.01 -18.83
C LEU A 96 -0.68 4.29 -19.18
N SER A 97 -1.37 5.43 -19.10
CA SER A 97 -0.77 6.77 -19.20
C SER A 97 -0.64 7.38 -17.80
N LEU A 98 0.60 7.55 -17.34
CA LEU A 98 0.91 8.18 -16.04
C LEU A 98 1.14 9.69 -16.19
N VAL A 99 0.69 10.44 -15.20
CA VAL A 99 0.94 11.88 -15.04
C VAL A 99 1.62 12.09 -13.68
N ALA A 100 2.86 12.55 -13.69
CA ALA A 100 3.64 12.85 -12.49
C ALA A 100 3.92 14.36 -12.43
N PRO A 101 3.16 15.15 -11.66
CA PRO A 101 3.40 16.58 -11.53
C PRO A 101 4.76 16.88 -10.89
N GLU A 102 5.29 18.07 -11.18
CA GLU A 102 6.51 18.58 -10.55
C GLU A 102 6.28 18.90 -9.07
N ILE A 103 5.15 19.51 -8.72
CA ILE A 103 4.72 19.71 -7.33
C ILE A 103 4.14 18.39 -6.82
N ARG A 104 4.73 17.84 -5.76
CA ARG A 104 4.31 16.59 -5.12
C ARG A 104 3.36 16.81 -3.97
N ALA A 105 3.55 17.87 -3.20
CA ALA A 105 2.61 18.30 -2.18
C ALA A 105 2.42 19.83 -2.22
N PHE A 106 1.20 20.28 -1.96
CA PHE A 106 0.85 21.67 -1.72
C PHE A 106 0.21 21.75 -0.34
N VAL A 107 0.78 22.59 0.52
CA VAL A 107 0.41 22.72 1.93
C VAL A 107 -0.01 24.18 2.14
N PRO A 108 -1.31 24.50 2.09
CA PRO A 108 -1.78 25.87 2.33
C PRO A 108 -1.54 26.24 3.80
N GLY A 109 -1.11 27.47 4.04
CA GLY A 109 -1.07 28.10 5.35
C GLY A 109 -2.30 28.96 5.61
N ASP A 110 -2.62 29.18 6.88
CA ASP A 110 -3.79 29.95 7.32
C ASP A 110 -3.70 31.46 6.98
N ASP A 111 -2.50 31.95 6.69
CA ASP A 111 -2.17 33.31 6.29
C ASP A 111 -2.23 33.54 4.76
N GLY A 112 -2.63 32.53 3.98
CA GLY A 112 -2.61 32.55 2.52
C GLY A 112 -1.23 32.29 1.90
N SER A 113 -0.20 32.04 2.71
CA SER A 113 1.05 31.46 2.24
C SER A 113 0.86 29.97 1.90
N ALA A 114 1.88 29.34 1.32
CA ALA A 114 1.89 27.89 1.15
C ALA A 114 3.32 27.34 1.19
N ILE A 115 3.44 26.03 1.39
CA ILE A 115 4.64 25.25 1.13
C ILE A 115 4.37 24.35 -0.08
N ARG A 116 5.25 24.40 -1.07
CA ARG A 116 5.24 23.52 -2.25
C ARG A 116 6.44 22.58 -2.13
N LEU A 117 6.17 21.28 -2.03
CA LEU A 117 7.21 20.27 -2.08
C LEU A 117 7.33 19.78 -3.52
N TRP A 118 8.47 20.03 -4.16
CA TRP A 118 8.74 19.67 -5.54
C TRP A 118 9.42 18.31 -5.64
N ALA A 119 9.33 17.68 -6.82
CA ALA A 119 10.08 16.46 -7.14
C ALA A 119 11.60 16.70 -7.07
N ASP A 120 12.00 17.92 -7.43
CA ASP A 120 13.34 18.49 -7.29
C ASP A 120 13.53 19.05 -5.87
N ALA A 121 14.54 18.54 -5.17
CA ALA A 121 14.85 18.96 -3.81
C ALA A 121 15.49 20.37 -3.75
N GLU A 122 16.25 20.77 -4.78
CA GLU A 122 16.88 22.10 -4.84
C GLU A 122 15.82 23.19 -5.00
N ARG A 123 14.85 22.98 -5.90
CA ARG A 123 13.71 23.90 -6.07
C ARG A 123 12.85 24.02 -4.81
N THR A 124 12.70 22.93 -4.05
CA THR A 124 12.03 22.98 -2.74
C THR A 124 12.84 23.77 -1.72
N ALA A 125 14.16 23.55 -1.65
CA ALA A 125 15.05 24.32 -0.78
C ALA A 125 15.09 25.82 -1.15
N GLU A 126 15.04 26.14 -2.45
CA GLU A 126 15.01 27.53 -2.93
C GLU A 126 13.76 28.27 -2.45
N GLU A 127 12.56 27.70 -2.66
CA GLU A 127 11.31 28.31 -2.20
C GLU A 127 11.16 28.30 -0.66
N LEU A 128 11.71 27.29 0.03
CA LEU A 128 11.76 27.28 1.49
C LEU A 128 12.65 28.38 2.06
N ARG A 129 13.63 28.90 1.32
CA ARG A 129 14.61 29.88 1.83
C ARG A 129 13.97 31.21 2.24
N GLU A 130 12.89 31.62 1.60
CA GLU A 130 12.11 32.82 1.96
C GLU A 130 11.37 32.66 3.30
N ARG A 131 11.00 31.41 3.65
CA ARG A 131 10.28 31.04 4.88
C ARG A 131 11.23 30.71 6.03
N SER A 132 12.25 29.90 5.76
CA SER A 132 13.21 29.38 6.74
C SER A 132 14.52 29.00 6.05
N VAL A 133 15.54 29.83 6.21
CA VAL A 133 16.90 29.56 5.73
C VAL A 133 17.45 28.26 6.34
N HIS A 134 17.16 28.01 7.62
CA HIS A 134 17.56 26.80 8.35
C HIS A 134 17.04 25.52 7.70
N ASP A 135 15.76 25.53 7.31
CA ASP A 135 15.09 24.36 6.71
C ASP A 135 15.53 24.17 5.26
N ALA A 136 15.67 25.26 4.51
CA ALA A 136 16.21 25.25 3.16
C ALA A 136 17.61 24.61 3.07
N GLU A 137 18.53 25.00 3.95
CA GLU A 137 19.89 24.43 4.03
C GLU A 137 19.89 22.92 4.35
N ARG A 138 18.88 22.42 5.05
CA ARG A 138 18.78 21.01 5.46
C ARG A 138 17.98 20.15 4.49
N TYR A 139 17.06 20.74 3.73
CA TYR A 139 16.09 20.00 2.91
C TYR A 139 16.77 19.04 1.92
N VAL A 140 17.77 19.50 1.17
CA VAL A 140 18.47 18.68 0.17
C VAL A 140 19.19 17.49 0.82
N ALA A 141 19.84 17.71 1.97
CA ALA A 141 20.55 16.67 2.71
C ALA A 141 19.58 15.64 3.32
N PHE A 142 18.44 16.10 3.84
CA PHE A 142 17.37 15.25 4.35
C PHE A 142 16.72 14.43 3.24
N ASP A 143 16.36 15.05 2.11
CA ASP A 143 15.80 14.38 0.93
C ASP A 143 16.74 13.30 0.38
N ARG A 144 18.05 13.61 0.23
CA ARG A 144 19.09 12.62 -0.13
C ARG A 144 19.07 11.41 0.82
N LEU A 145 19.00 11.66 2.13
CA LEU A 145 18.94 10.62 3.15
C LEU A 145 17.64 9.80 3.02
N THR A 146 16.48 10.44 2.93
CA THR A 146 15.18 9.76 2.76
C THR A 146 15.18 8.86 1.51
N ARG A 147 15.76 9.32 0.38
CA ARG A 147 15.92 8.48 -0.82
C ARG A 147 16.89 7.32 -0.61
N ALA A 148 18.01 7.54 0.07
CA ALA A 148 18.98 6.48 0.35
C ALA A 148 18.36 5.36 1.20
N LEU A 149 17.68 5.74 2.29
CA LEU A 149 17.02 4.80 3.18
C LEU A 149 15.80 4.13 2.51
N GLY A 150 14.98 4.89 1.77
CA GLY A 150 13.83 4.38 1.01
C GLY A 150 14.22 3.39 -0.09
N ARG A 151 15.38 3.57 -0.75
CA ARG A 151 15.91 2.57 -1.70
C ARG A 151 16.19 1.23 -1.02
N PHE A 152 16.85 1.24 0.14
CA PHE A 152 17.08 0.01 0.92
C PHE A 152 15.77 -0.65 1.34
N MET A 153 14.80 0.13 1.83
CA MET A 153 13.46 -0.38 2.15
C MET A 153 12.75 -1.00 0.93
N GLY A 154 12.96 -0.43 -0.26
CA GLY A 154 12.45 -0.96 -1.52
C GLY A 154 13.06 -2.28 -1.94
N GLU A 155 14.34 -2.52 -1.63
CA GLU A 155 15.00 -3.82 -1.87
C GLU A 155 14.56 -4.87 -0.84
N LEU A 156 14.51 -4.49 0.44
CA LEU A 156 14.00 -5.33 1.53
C LEU A 156 12.56 -5.81 1.23
N ALA A 157 11.65 -4.91 0.85
CA ALA A 157 10.26 -5.23 0.53
C ALA A 157 10.08 -6.13 -0.71
N THR A 158 11.12 -6.33 -1.52
CA THR A 158 11.12 -7.24 -2.69
C THR A 158 11.85 -8.55 -2.45
N THR A 159 12.43 -8.72 -1.27
CA THR A 159 13.13 -9.94 -0.89
C THR A 159 12.13 -10.90 -0.27
N VAL A 160 12.05 -12.13 -0.80
CA VAL A 160 11.25 -13.20 -0.18
C VAL A 160 11.79 -13.45 1.23
N PRO A 161 10.94 -13.44 2.29
CA PRO A 161 11.39 -13.76 3.64
C PRO A 161 11.99 -15.16 3.69
N PRO A 162 13.20 -15.34 4.27
CA PRO A 162 13.87 -16.63 4.25
C PRO A 162 13.21 -17.63 5.21
N ASP A 163 13.28 -18.91 4.86
CA ASP A 163 12.92 -19.98 5.81
C ASP A 163 13.96 -20.04 6.93
N ILE A 164 13.51 -19.80 8.18
CA ILE A 164 14.35 -19.80 9.37
C ILE A 164 14.58 -21.22 9.89
N ALA A 165 13.67 -22.15 9.61
CA ALA A 165 13.74 -23.54 10.05
C ALA A 165 14.55 -24.42 9.08
N ALA A 166 14.45 -24.15 7.78
CA ALA A 166 15.13 -24.91 6.72
C ALA A 166 15.74 -23.97 5.63
N PRO A 167 16.73 -23.13 5.97
CA PRO A 167 17.28 -22.14 5.05
C PRO A 167 17.93 -22.77 3.81
N SER A 168 17.52 -22.31 2.63
CA SER A 168 18.01 -22.78 1.34
C SER A 168 19.23 -22.00 0.83
N LEU A 169 19.85 -22.50 -0.26
CA LEU A 169 20.86 -21.74 -1.01
C LEU A 169 20.30 -20.44 -1.62
N GLY A 170 19.00 -20.39 -1.90
CA GLY A 170 18.30 -19.19 -2.35
C GLY A 170 18.27 -18.12 -1.26
N ASP A 171 18.00 -18.52 -0.01
CA ASP A 171 17.95 -17.65 1.16
C ASP A 171 19.33 -17.08 1.50
N ALA A 172 20.38 -17.91 1.40
CA ALA A 172 21.76 -17.46 1.54
C ALA A 172 22.14 -16.39 0.49
N LEU A 173 21.70 -16.56 -0.77
CA LEU A 173 21.93 -15.58 -1.84
C LEU A 173 21.10 -14.30 -1.64
N ALA A 174 19.86 -14.42 -1.16
CA ALA A 174 18.99 -13.30 -0.82
C ALA A 174 19.59 -12.47 0.34
N GLY A 175 20.00 -13.13 1.43
CA GLY A 175 20.68 -12.50 2.55
C GLY A 175 22.01 -11.83 2.15
N LEU A 176 22.78 -12.44 1.23
CA LEU A 176 23.99 -11.83 0.68
C LEU A 176 23.71 -10.57 -0.17
N ARG A 177 22.60 -10.56 -0.93
CA ARG A 177 22.16 -9.37 -1.69
C ARG A 177 21.73 -8.25 -0.74
N LEU A 178 20.86 -8.55 0.23
CA LEU A 178 20.40 -7.59 1.23
C LEU A 178 21.57 -7.04 2.08
N GLY A 179 22.50 -7.91 2.49
CA GLY A 179 23.71 -7.51 3.23
C GLY A 179 24.75 -6.75 2.39
N ARG A 180 24.68 -6.80 1.05
CA ARG A 180 25.42 -5.89 0.16
C ARG A 180 24.72 -4.54 0.03
N SER A 181 23.40 -4.54 -0.12
CA SER A 181 22.57 -3.32 -0.15
C SER A 181 22.74 -2.47 1.11
N PHE A 182 22.62 -3.11 2.29
CA PHE A 182 22.83 -2.46 3.58
C PHE A 182 24.24 -1.88 3.72
N ARG A 183 25.27 -2.57 3.21
CA ARG A 183 26.65 -2.05 3.15
C ARG A 183 26.81 -0.90 2.16
N GLY A 184 26.02 -0.89 1.07
CA GLY A 184 25.99 0.17 0.06
C GLY A 184 25.49 1.52 0.56
N LEU A 185 24.73 1.56 1.67
CA LEU A 185 24.38 2.80 2.37
C LEU A 185 25.61 3.52 2.97
N GLY A 186 26.70 2.80 3.23
CA GLY A 186 27.83 3.31 4.00
C GLY A 186 27.53 3.41 5.50
N ARG A 187 28.58 3.57 6.32
CA ARG A 187 28.49 3.47 7.79
C ARG A 187 27.55 4.50 8.43
N GLY A 188 27.47 5.71 7.86
CA GLY A 188 26.60 6.78 8.35
C GLY A 188 25.12 6.45 8.15
N ASP A 189 24.68 6.38 6.90
CA ASP A 189 23.27 6.14 6.56
C ASP A 189 22.79 4.76 7.08
N ALA A 190 23.65 3.73 7.14
CA ALA A 190 23.30 2.44 7.75
C ALA A 190 23.05 2.53 9.27
N ARG A 191 23.84 3.32 10.02
CA ARG A 191 23.58 3.59 11.45
C ARG A 191 22.32 4.43 11.62
N THR A 192 22.10 5.41 10.75
CA THR A 192 20.88 6.22 10.75
C THR A 192 19.65 5.34 10.51
N LEU A 193 19.68 4.43 9.54
CA LEU A 193 18.58 3.50 9.26
C LEU A 193 18.16 2.70 10.50
N LEU A 194 19.12 2.04 11.16
CA LEU A 194 18.85 1.24 12.37
C LEU A 194 18.30 2.08 13.53
N ARG A 195 18.66 3.37 13.59
CA ARG A 195 18.15 4.33 14.57
C ARG A 195 16.73 4.81 14.24
N VAL A 196 16.47 5.18 12.99
CA VAL A 196 15.20 5.83 12.59
C VAL A 196 14.07 4.83 12.34
N LEU A 197 14.36 3.58 11.99
CA LEU A 197 13.31 2.57 11.77
C LEU A 197 12.31 2.44 12.94
N PRO A 198 12.72 2.34 14.21
CA PRO A 198 11.80 2.33 15.35
C PRO A 198 11.31 3.72 15.80
N MET A 199 11.85 4.82 15.28
CA MET A 199 11.49 6.16 15.73
C MET A 199 10.09 6.59 15.29
N ALA A 200 9.53 7.57 16.01
CA ALA A 200 8.42 8.34 15.52
C ALA A 200 8.84 9.26 14.36
N VAL A 201 7.93 9.48 13.41
CA VAL A 201 8.17 10.35 12.27
C VAL A 201 8.26 11.81 12.69
N ALA A 202 7.49 12.24 13.70
CA ALA A 202 7.60 13.59 14.26
C ALA A 202 9.02 13.90 14.73
N ASP A 203 9.63 12.99 15.52
CA ASP A 203 10.98 13.17 16.05
C ASP A 203 12.03 13.17 14.93
N PHE A 204 11.94 12.22 13.99
CA PHE A 204 12.89 12.13 12.86
C PHE A 204 12.85 13.38 11.95
N VAL A 205 11.68 13.96 11.73
CA VAL A 205 11.52 15.17 10.91
C VAL A 205 11.92 16.42 11.72
N ALA A 206 11.68 16.45 13.03
CA ALA A 206 12.07 17.55 13.92
C ALA A 206 13.61 17.66 14.13
N GLU A 207 14.38 16.59 13.90
CA GLU A 207 15.86 16.65 13.87
C GLU A 207 16.40 17.50 12.71
N ALA A 208 15.64 17.65 11.62
CA ALA A 208 16.08 18.30 10.40
C ALA A 208 15.38 19.64 10.11
N PHE A 209 14.19 19.88 10.67
CA PHE A 209 13.39 21.05 10.34
C PHE A 209 12.82 21.76 11.57
N THR A 210 12.46 23.02 11.37
CA THR A 210 11.94 23.95 12.38
C THR A 210 10.54 24.47 12.07
N ASP A 211 10.19 24.72 10.80
CA ASP A 211 8.83 25.09 10.39
C ASP A 211 7.84 23.92 10.59
N ASP A 212 6.75 24.18 11.34
CA ASP A 212 5.76 23.16 11.70
C ASP A 212 4.87 22.73 10.52
N GLY A 213 4.67 23.59 9.52
CA GLY A 213 3.97 23.23 8.28
C GLY A 213 4.77 22.24 7.44
N LEU A 214 6.07 22.46 7.30
CA LEU A 214 7.01 21.54 6.64
C LEU A 214 7.12 20.23 7.41
N ARG A 215 7.24 20.30 8.75
CA ARG A 215 7.25 19.11 9.61
C ARG A 215 5.98 18.30 9.44
N GLY A 216 4.81 18.92 9.52
CA GLY A 216 3.51 18.27 9.36
C GLY A 216 3.34 17.63 7.99
N ALA A 217 3.76 18.32 6.92
CA ALA A 217 3.67 17.83 5.55
C ALA A 217 4.48 16.54 5.33
N ILE A 218 5.71 16.47 5.86
CA ILE A 218 6.54 15.27 5.78
C ILE A 218 6.04 14.19 6.75
N ALA A 219 5.69 14.56 7.99
CA ALA A 219 5.24 13.64 9.03
C ALA A 219 3.92 12.92 8.69
N THR A 220 2.99 13.60 8.02
CA THR A 220 1.73 12.98 7.55
C THR A 220 1.99 11.72 6.72
N ARG A 221 3.05 11.69 5.90
CA ARG A 221 3.42 10.52 5.10
C ARG A 221 3.83 9.30 5.94
N GLY A 222 4.35 9.52 7.15
CA GLY A 222 4.67 8.45 8.12
C GLY A 222 3.45 7.85 8.82
N VAL A 223 2.25 8.39 8.61
CA VAL A 223 0.99 7.85 9.17
C VAL A 223 -0.06 7.50 8.10
N LEU A 224 0.15 7.89 6.82
CA LEU A 224 -0.75 7.57 5.71
C LEU A 224 -1.03 6.07 5.61
N LEU A 225 -2.33 5.72 5.57
CA LEU A 225 -2.85 4.34 5.50
C LEU A 225 -2.54 3.51 6.76
N THR A 226 -2.40 4.15 7.92
CA THR A 226 -2.24 3.50 9.22
C THR A 226 -3.27 4.05 10.23
N ALA A 227 -3.43 3.39 11.37
CA ALA A 227 -4.16 3.91 12.53
C ALA A 227 -3.24 4.57 13.57
N MET A 228 -2.02 4.97 13.18
CA MET A 228 -1.00 5.55 14.07
C MET A 228 -1.00 7.07 14.04
N GLY A 229 -0.54 7.69 15.13
CA GLY A 229 -0.25 9.12 15.20
C GLY A 229 1.22 9.42 14.88
N PRO A 230 1.60 10.67 14.55
CA PRO A 230 2.97 10.99 14.12
C PRO A 230 4.04 10.83 15.23
N TRP A 231 3.63 10.72 16.50
CA TRP A 231 4.48 10.35 17.65
C TRP A 231 4.48 8.84 17.97
N SER A 232 3.77 8.00 17.21
CA SER A 232 3.82 6.54 17.39
C SER A 232 5.16 5.99 16.90
N ALA A 233 5.79 5.12 17.69
CA ALA A 233 7.02 4.42 17.32
C ALA A 233 6.86 3.66 15.99
N GLY A 234 7.92 3.63 15.18
CA GLY A 234 7.92 2.96 13.86
C GLY A 234 7.37 3.80 12.70
N THR A 235 6.73 4.94 12.94
CA THR A 235 6.16 5.78 11.86
C THR A 235 7.21 6.41 10.95
N ALA A 236 8.45 6.61 11.43
CA ALA A 236 9.56 6.97 10.55
C ALA A 236 9.90 5.84 9.56
N GLY A 237 9.77 4.57 9.97
CA GLY A 237 9.84 3.42 9.07
C GLY A 237 8.72 3.42 8.00
N VAL A 238 7.51 3.87 8.35
CA VAL A 238 6.40 4.04 7.40
C VAL A 238 6.68 5.16 6.38
N LEU A 239 7.28 6.28 6.79
CA LEU A 239 7.72 7.35 5.88
C LEU A 239 8.74 6.82 4.85
N LEU A 240 9.69 5.99 5.30
CA LEU A 240 10.66 5.34 4.41
C LEU A 240 10.02 4.30 3.49
N ALA A 241 9.01 3.58 3.97
CA ALA A 241 8.23 2.62 3.18
C ALA A 241 7.31 3.28 2.15
N ASP A 242 6.74 4.45 2.43
CA ASP A 242 5.96 5.24 1.46
C ASP A 242 6.82 5.67 0.26
N GLY A 243 8.09 6.04 0.52
CA GLY A 243 9.07 6.32 -0.51
C GLY A 243 9.73 5.09 -1.14
N ALA A 244 9.40 3.86 -0.71
CA ALA A 244 10.13 2.67 -1.10
C ALA A 244 9.81 2.22 -2.53
N GLY A 245 10.85 1.78 -3.26
CA GLY A 245 10.72 1.25 -4.62
C GLY A 245 10.32 2.27 -5.70
N ASN A 246 10.18 3.53 -5.33
CA ASN A 246 9.89 4.70 -6.16
C ASN A 246 10.89 5.80 -5.77
N ASP A 247 11.03 6.88 -6.54
CA ASP A 247 12.01 7.93 -6.23
C ASP A 247 11.45 8.94 -5.21
N GLY A 248 11.13 8.41 -4.03
CA GLY A 248 10.24 8.98 -3.01
C GLY A 248 10.58 10.38 -2.52
N GLY A 249 11.80 10.56 -2.03
CA GLY A 249 12.25 11.81 -1.43
C GLY A 249 11.51 12.21 -0.14
N ALA A 250 11.82 13.40 0.34
CA ALA A 250 11.10 14.09 1.40
C ALA A 250 9.72 14.60 0.91
N ALA A 251 9.64 15.00 -0.37
CA ALA A 251 8.42 15.48 -1.02
C ALA A 251 7.35 14.40 -1.28
N GLY A 252 7.74 13.11 -1.33
CA GLY A 252 6.83 12.01 -1.62
C GLY A 252 6.49 11.85 -3.10
N GLN A 253 5.61 10.89 -3.40
CA GLN A 253 5.18 10.57 -4.76
C GLN A 253 3.74 10.97 -5.03
N SER A 254 3.56 11.85 -6.01
CA SER A 254 2.27 12.18 -6.60
C SER A 254 2.32 11.78 -8.06
N VAL A 255 1.82 10.57 -8.34
CA VAL A 255 1.65 10.05 -9.71
C VAL A 255 0.19 9.67 -9.85
N HIS A 256 -0.43 10.14 -10.92
CA HIS A 256 -1.82 9.91 -11.26
C HIS A 256 -1.89 9.12 -12.56
N VAL A 257 -3.04 8.51 -12.82
CA VAL A 257 -3.32 7.84 -14.11
C VAL A 257 -4.30 8.69 -14.88
N ARG A 258 -4.06 8.90 -16.17
CA ARG A 258 -5.03 9.51 -17.07
C ARG A 258 -6.22 8.55 -17.22
N GLY A 259 -7.43 9.03 -16.91
CA GLY A 259 -8.62 8.16 -16.72
C GLY A 259 -8.83 7.71 -15.26
N GLY A 260 -7.98 8.15 -14.33
CA GLY A 260 -8.08 7.85 -12.91
C GLY A 260 -7.62 6.42 -12.55
N PRO A 261 -7.58 6.06 -11.26
CA PRO A 261 -7.15 4.75 -10.78
C PRO A 261 -7.88 3.55 -11.40
N ALA A 262 -9.11 3.71 -11.92
CA ALA A 262 -9.79 2.67 -12.68
C ALA A 262 -8.96 2.25 -13.91
N ALA A 263 -8.37 3.20 -14.65
CA ALA A 263 -7.50 2.92 -15.78
C ALA A 263 -6.20 2.16 -15.41
N LEU A 264 -5.75 2.20 -14.13
CA LEU A 264 -4.71 1.26 -13.67
C LEU A 264 -5.25 -0.16 -13.52
N ALA A 265 -6.43 -0.32 -12.92
CA ALA A 265 -7.07 -1.63 -12.80
C ALA A 265 -7.39 -2.23 -14.18
N ASP A 266 -7.83 -1.39 -15.13
CA ASP A 266 -8.08 -1.79 -16.52
C ASP A 266 -6.78 -2.18 -17.24
N ALA A 267 -5.71 -1.38 -17.13
CA ALA A 267 -4.42 -1.71 -17.74
C ALA A 267 -3.79 -2.98 -17.12
N LEU A 268 -3.90 -3.16 -15.79
CA LEU A 268 -3.50 -4.40 -15.12
C LEU A 268 -4.34 -5.59 -15.59
N GLY A 269 -5.66 -5.42 -15.68
CA GLY A 269 -6.57 -6.44 -16.18
C GLY A 269 -6.36 -6.76 -17.66
N ALA A 270 -5.95 -5.81 -18.48
CA ALA A 270 -5.60 -6.04 -19.88
C ALA A 270 -4.23 -6.74 -20.02
N ALA A 271 -3.25 -6.40 -19.18
CA ALA A 271 -1.94 -7.08 -19.14
C ALA A 271 -2.06 -8.52 -18.64
N LEU A 272 -2.88 -8.73 -17.61
CA LEU A 272 -3.31 -10.04 -17.12
C LEU A 272 -3.94 -10.81 -18.31
N ARG A 273 -4.97 -10.26 -19.01
CA ARG A 273 -5.68 -10.95 -20.11
C ARG A 273 -4.78 -11.29 -21.29
N ALA A 274 -3.88 -10.37 -21.65
CA ALA A 274 -2.87 -10.61 -22.67
C ALA A 274 -1.84 -11.69 -22.27
N SER A 275 -1.71 -12.00 -20.98
CA SER A 275 -0.88 -13.08 -20.45
C SER A 275 -1.63 -14.42 -20.34
N GLY A 276 -2.88 -14.52 -20.82
CA GLY A 276 -3.73 -15.69 -20.60
C GLY A 276 -4.19 -15.79 -19.15
N GLY A 277 -4.39 -14.65 -18.48
CA GLY A 277 -5.05 -14.63 -17.19
C GLY A 277 -6.06 -13.51 -17.04
N THR A 278 -7.20 -13.78 -16.44
CA THR A 278 -8.46 -13.12 -16.83
C THR A 278 -9.24 -13.12 -15.43
N ILE A 279 -10.32 -12.35 -15.18
CA ILE A 279 -10.88 -11.92 -13.86
C ILE A 279 -12.36 -12.32 -13.66
N ARG A 280 -12.80 -12.91 -12.53
CA ARG A 280 -14.23 -12.92 -12.14
C ARG A 280 -14.63 -11.64 -11.43
N THR A 281 -15.67 -10.96 -11.90
CA THR A 281 -16.42 -9.96 -11.13
C THR A 281 -17.68 -10.61 -10.56
N ASP A 282 -18.30 -9.95 -9.57
CA ASP A 282 -19.65 -10.28 -9.07
C ASP A 282 -19.77 -11.74 -8.59
N ALA A 283 -18.67 -12.26 -8.03
CA ALA A 283 -18.51 -13.63 -7.56
C ALA A 283 -18.00 -13.61 -6.11
N ASP A 284 -18.94 -13.58 -5.16
CA ASP A 284 -18.62 -13.55 -3.73
C ASP A 284 -18.05 -14.91 -3.26
N VAL A 285 -16.88 -14.87 -2.63
CA VAL A 285 -16.21 -16.05 -2.06
C VAL A 285 -16.85 -16.41 -0.73
N ALA A 286 -17.70 -17.44 -0.72
CA ALA A 286 -18.39 -17.93 0.48
C ALA A 286 -17.50 -18.74 1.42
N SER A 287 -16.53 -19.49 0.86
CA SER A 287 -15.56 -20.26 1.65
C SER A 287 -14.32 -20.59 0.81
N VAL A 288 -13.19 -20.76 1.50
CA VAL A 288 -11.96 -21.38 0.97
C VAL A 288 -11.79 -22.68 1.73
N LEU A 289 -11.88 -23.84 1.05
CA LEU A 289 -11.66 -25.14 1.70
C LEU A 289 -10.16 -25.45 1.74
N GLU A 290 -9.68 -25.73 2.95
CA GLU A 290 -8.30 -26.12 3.21
C GLU A 290 -8.18 -27.65 3.33
N ARG A 291 -7.05 -28.19 2.91
CA ARG A 291 -6.64 -29.57 3.19
C ARG A 291 -5.15 -29.61 3.48
N ASP A 292 -4.76 -30.27 4.58
CA ASP A 292 -3.37 -30.50 4.97
C ASP A 292 -2.50 -29.20 5.00
N GLY A 293 -3.05 -28.10 5.54
CA GLY A 293 -2.35 -26.81 5.62
C GLY A 293 -2.39 -25.98 4.33
N ARG A 294 -3.14 -26.40 3.31
CA ARG A 294 -3.13 -25.79 1.96
C ARG A 294 -4.54 -25.57 1.41
N ALA A 295 -4.81 -24.36 0.94
CA ALA A 295 -5.99 -24.07 0.14
C ALA A 295 -5.87 -24.73 -1.24
N SER A 296 -6.93 -25.39 -1.72
CA SER A 296 -6.98 -25.89 -3.10
C SER A 296 -7.57 -24.82 -4.03
N PRO A 297 -7.07 -24.62 -5.25
CA PRO A 297 -7.69 -23.67 -6.20
C PRO A 297 -9.13 -24.03 -6.59
N ARG A 298 -9.53 -25.30 -6.45
CA ARG A 298 -10.91 -25.78 -6.64
C ARG A 298 -11.82 -25.55 -5.42
N SER A 299 -11.30 -24.95 -4.34
CA SER A 299 -11.99 -24.89 -3.04
C SER A 299 -12.81 -23.63 -2.79
N ILE A 300 -12.87 -22.72 -3.77
CA ILE A 300 -13.62 -21.47 -3.63
C ILE A 300 -15.08 -21.73 -4.02
N ARG A 301 -15.96 -21.76 -3.02
CA ARG A 301 -17.40 -21.72 -3.30
C ARG A 301 -17.82 -20.27 -3.55
N SER A 302 -18.54 -20.07 -4.64
CA SER A 302 -19.36 -18.88 -4.85
C SER A 302 -20.51 -18.87 -3.83
N ALA A 303 -20.99 -17.70 -3.41
CA ALA A 303 -22.20 -17.55 -2.60
C ALA A 303 -23.52 -17.68 -3.42
N CYS A 304 -23.40 -18.05 -4.70
CA CYS A 304 -24.47 -18.25 -5.68
C CYS A 304 -24.17 -19.51 -6.50
#